data_AF-D3SUG9-F1
#
_entry.id   AF-D3SUG9-F1
#
_cell.length_a   1.000
_cell.length_b   1.000
_cell.length_c   1.000
_cell.angle_alpha   90.00
_cell.angle_beta   90.00
_cell.angle_gamma   90.00
#
_symmetry.space_group_name_H-M   'P 1'
#
loop_
_entity.id
_entity.type
_entity.pdbx_description
1 polymer ?
#
loop_
_entity_poly.entity_id
_entity_poly.type
_entity_poly.pdbx_seq_one_letter_code
_entity_poly.pdbx_strand_id
1 'polypeptide(L)' 'MGYKADCDGCDSVCYPAPALLCQFSPEFFRTAKLGGVLADMGYEEGDTVTLCGECATRTLKPK' A
#
# COMPACT_ATOMS: atom_id res chain seq x y z
N MET A 1 -21.02 5.76 -2.10
CA MET A 1 -20.48 5.24 -0.83
C MET A 1 -19.00 5.55 -0.81
N GLY A 2 -18.54 6.43 0.07
CA GLY A 2 -17.10 6.68 0.22
C GLY A 2 -16.49 5.50 0.95
N TYR A 3 -15.59 4.76 0.30
CA TYR A 3 -14.87 3.68 0.96
C TYR A 3 -13.90 4.33 1.95
N LYS A 4 -14.16 4.14 3.25
CA LYS A 4 -13.17 4.41 4.28
C LYS A 4 -12.24 3.20 4.27
N ALA A 5 -10.97 3.43 3.95
CA ALA A 5 -9.95 2.40 3.95
C ALA A 5 -8.89 2.78 5.00
N ASP A 6 -8.37 1.79 5.71
CA ASP A 6 -7.31 2.00 6.67
C ASP A 6 -5.98 2.19 5.94
N CYS A 7 -5.13 3.06 6.47
CA CYS A 7 -3.83 3.35 5.89
C CYS A 7 -2.80 2.32 6.35
N ASP A 8 -2.23 1.54 5.43
CA ASP A 8 -1.21 0.52 5.73
C ASP A 8 0.06 1.07 6.38
N GLY A 9 0.31 2.38 6.25
CA GLY A 9 1.48 3.04 6.83
C GLY A 9 1.32 3.56 8.27
N CYS A 10 0.10 3.69 8.80
CA CYS A 10 -0.14 4.28 10.13
C CYS A 10 -1.46 3.90 10.79
N ASP A 11 -2.20 2.94 10.24
CA ASP A 11 -3.49 2.41 10.72
C ASP A 11 -4.61 3.45 10.88
N SER A 12 -4.40 4.67 10.40
CA SER A 12 -5.42 5.73 10.42
C SER A 12 -6.40 5.55 9.27
N VAL A 13 -7.67 5.87 9.49
CA VAL A 13 -8.68 5.90 8.43
C VAL A 13 -8.35 6.96 7.39
N CYS A 14 -8.25 6.57 6.11
CA CYS A 14 -8.12 7.51 5.01
C CYS A 14 -9.43 8.29 4.82
N TYR A 15 -9.36 9.63 4.86
CA TYR A 15 -10.50 10.52 4.62
C TYR A 15 -10.05 11.79 3.89
N PRO A 16 -10.73 12.23 2.81
CA PRO A 16 -11.98 11.68 2.25
C PRO A 16 -11.82 10.37 1.44
N ALA A 17 -10.63 10.12 0.88
CA ALA A 17 -10.23 8.88 0.21
C ALA A 17 -8.70 8.71 0.35
N PRO A 18 -8.13 7.52 0.10
CA PRO A 18 -6.69 7.32 0.06
C PRO A 18 -6.00 8.23 -0.95
N ALA A 19 -4.82 8.73 -0.59
CA ALA A 19 -4.01 9.58 -1.47
C ALA A 19 -3.18 8.74 -2.46
N LEU A 20 -2.78 7.53 -2.05
CA LEU A 20 -2.12 6.56 -2.91
C LEU A 20 -2.82 5.22 -2.73
N LEU A 21 -3.14 4.58 -3.85
CA LEU A 21 -3.66 3.23 -3.91
C LEU A 21 -2.87 2.47 -4.96
N CYS A 22 -2.26 1.36 -4.58
CA CYS A 22 -1.50 0.53 -5.51
C CYS A 22 -1.68 -0.96 -5.21
N GLN A 23 -1.36 -1.77 -6.21
CA GLN A 23 -1.38 -3.21 -6.12
C GLN A 23 -0.08 -3.72 -6.74
N PHE A 24 0.54 -4.72 -6.11
CA PHE A 24 1.68 -5.40 -6.71
C PHE A 24 1.19 -6.37 -7.77
N SER A 25 1.85 -6.43 -8.94
CA SER A 25 1.47 -7.44 -9.92
C SER A 25 1.75 -8.84 -9.36
N PRO A 26 0.89 -9.83 -9.64
CA PRO A 26 1.11 -11.21 -9.19
C PRO A 26 2.47 -11.77 -9.58
N GLU A 27 2.90 -11.46 -10.80
CA GLU A 27 4.21 -11.88 -11.30
C GLU A 27 5.36 -11.25 -10.51
N PHE A 28 5.29 -9.95 -10.20
CA PHE A 28 6.29 -9.29 -9.36
C PHE A 28 6.35 -9.91 -7.96
N PHE A 29 5.19 -10.12 -7.35
CA PHE A 29 5.09 -10.67 -5.99
C PHE A 29 5.69 -12.08 -5.88
N ARG A 30 5.51 -12.92 -6.91
CA ARG A 30 6.04 -14.30 -6.92
C ARG A 30 7.51 -14.41 -7.31
N THR A 31 8.00 -13.53 -8.19
CA THR A 31 9.31 -13.71 -8.84
C THR A 31 10.39 -12.79 -8.27
N ALA A 32 10.01 -11.62 -7.74
CA ALA A 32 10.97 -10.70 -7.17
C ALA A 32 11.35 -11.11 -5.74
N LYS A 33 12.63 -10.98 -5.39
CA LYS A 33 13.09 -11.14 -3.99
C LYS A 33 12.31 -10.22 -3.04
N LEU A 34 11.90 -9.04 -3.52
CA LEU A 34 11.11 -8.10 -2.73
C LEU A 34 9.70 -8.62 -2.43
N GLY A 35 9.13 -9.49 -3.27
CA GLY A 35 7.85 -10.13 -3.00
C GLY A 35 7.87 -11.01 -1.75
N GLY A 36 8.96 -11.75 -1.52
CA GLY A 36 9.16 -12.50 -0.27
C GLY A 36 9.22 -11.58 0.97
N VAL A 37 9.86 -10.42 0.85
CA VAL A 37 9.90 -9.42 1.93
C VAL A 37 8.50 -8.87 2.23
N LEU A 38 7.68 -8.62 1.20
CA LEU A 38 6.31 -8.18 1.37
C LEU A 38 5.43 -9.25 2.03
N ALA A 39 5.62 -10.53 1.68
CA ALA A 39 4.94 -11.64 2.34
C ALA A 39 5.33 -11.76 3.82
N ASP A 40 6.62 -11.59 4.16
CA ASP A 40 7.09 -11.57 5.55
C ASP A 40 6.52 -10.39 6.35
N MET A 41 6.15 -9.30 5.66
CA MET A 41 5.45 -8.14 6.24
C MET A 41 3.93 -8.36 6.38
N GLY A 42 3.40 -9.50 5.94
CA GLY A 42 1.99 -9.87 6.06
C GLY A 42 1.11 -9.53 4.86
N TYR A 43 1.69 -9.10 3.73
CA TYR A 43 0.93 -8.88 2.49
C TYR A 43 0.71 -10.19 1.73
N GLU A 44 -0.43 -10.31 1.07
CA GLU A 44 -0.77 -11.39 0.16
C GLU A 44 -0.74 -10.93 -1.31
N GLU A 45 -0.69 -11.91 -2.20
CA GLU A 45 -0.79 -11.64 -3.62
C GLU A 45 -2.16 -11.07 -3.97
N GLY A 46 -2.17 -9.90 -4.62
CA GLY A 46 -3.39 -9.22 -5.00
C GLY A 46 -3.88 -8.24 -3.94
N ASP A 47 -3.20 -8.11 -2.80
CA ASP A 47 -3.52 -7.10 -1.81
C ASP A 47 -3.38 -5.68 -2.38
N THR A 48 -4.30 -4.83 -1.94
CA THR A 48 -4.32 -3.42 -2.30
C THR A 48 -3.69 -2.63 -1.17
N VAL A 49 -2.57 -1.97 -1.45
CA VAL A 49 -1.91 -1.04 -0.53
C VAL A 49 -2.58 0.33 -0.64
N THR A 50 -2.90 0.88 0.52
CA THR A 50 -3.65 2.09 0.72
C THR A 50 -2.88 3.04 1.65
N LEU A 51 -2.52 4.23 1.17
CA LEU A 51 -1.84 5.23 1.98
C LEU A 51 -2.63 6.54 2.08
N CYS A 52 -2.65 7.12 3.27
CA CYS A 52 -3.09 8.49 3.51
C CYS A 52 -2.09 9.49 2.91
N GLY A 53 -2.49 10.77 2.82
CA GLY A 53 -1.65 11.83 2.24
C GLY A 53 -0.26 11.92 2.87
N GLU A 54 -0.18 11.88 4.21
CA GLU A 54 1.08 11.98 4.93
C GLU A 54 2.00 10.76 4.67
N CYS A 55 1.46 9.55 4.64
CA CYS A 55 2.19 8.33 4.30
C CYS A 55 2.66 8.33 2.84
N ALA A 56 1.82 8.78 1.92
CA ALA A 56 2.16 8.90 0.50
C ALA A 56 3.33 9.86 0.29
N THR A 57 3.30 11.06 0.89
CA THR A 57 4.39 12.04 0.78
C THR A 57 5.70 11.54 1.37
N ARG A 58 5.66 10.83 2.50
CA ARG A 58 6.87 10.20 3.09
C ARG A 58 7.49 9.16 2.17
N THR A 59 6.68 8.46 1.39
CA THR A 59 7.11 7.40 0.47
C THR A 59 7.62 7.96 -0.85
N LEU A 60 6.91 8.92 -1.43
CA LEU A 60 7.15 9.42 -2.79
C LEU A 60 8.28 10.45 -2.90
N LYS A 61 9.03 10.74 -1.81
CA LYS A 61 10.08 11.77 -1.69
C LYS A 61 10.57 12.28 -3.06
N PRO A 62 10.01 13.39 -3.57
CA PRO A 62 10.36 13.88 -4.89
C PRO A 62 11.86 14.23 -4.92
N LYS A 63 12.53 13.85 -6.01
CA LYS A 63 13.92 14.20 -6.28
C LYS A 63 14.07 15.68 -6.58
#